data_AF-A0A0M1P7K9-F1
#
_entry.id   AF-A0A0M1P7K9-F1
#
_cell.length_a   1.000
_cell.length_b   1.000
_cell.length_c   1.000
_cell.angle_alpha   90.00
_cell.angle_beta   90.00
_cell.angle_gamma   90.00
#
_symmetry.space_group_name_H-M   'P 1'
#
loop_
_entity.id
_entity.type
_entity.pdbx_description
1 polymer ?
#
loop_
_entity_poly.entity_id
_entity_poly.type
_entity_poly.pdbx_seq_one_letter_code
_entity_poly.pdbx_strand_id
1 'polypeptide(L)'
;MKNNPRAILSNLKIDSNEIIESYLQLYSESSHNQYISSIADIFNVSRKNSVRDLTFDDYRSIYQKYNQDEKKTAQDSYKETFFKFLYANDLIDSKGFSDIWIKEDWIRYFLKKLNDADNNSDNHKENAKDDRSLSFSEILRIQEILDQE
;
A
#
# COMPACT_ATOMS: atom_id res chain seq x y z
N MET A 1 -3.73 -25.59 -7.93
CA MET A 1 -3.02 -24.72 -8.91
C MET A 1 -2.54 -23.49 -8.16
N LYS A 2 -1.23 -23.19 -8.18
CA LYS A 2 -0.76 -21.89 -7.67
C LYS A 2 -1.12 -20.85 -8.73
N ASN A 3 -2.13 -20.04 -8.47
CA ASN A 3 -2.50 -18.95 -9.36
C ASN A 3 -1.34 -17.95 -9.41
N ASN A 4 -0.96 -17.50 -10.61
CA ASN A 4 0.07 -16.49 -10.78
C ASN A 4 -0.38 -15.20 -10.04
N PRO A 5 0.41 -14.66 -9.08
CA PRO A 5 0.04 -13.47 -8.33
C PRO A 5 -0.42 -12.31 -9.21
N ARG A 6 0.27 -12.06 -10.33
CA ARG A 6 -0.10 -10.99 -11.26
C ARG A 6 -1.45 -11.23 -11.93
N ALA A 7 -1.80 -12.48 -12.20
CA ALA A 7 -3.10 -12.83 -12.78
C ALA A 7 -4.25 -12.66 -11.77
N ILE A 8 -3.98 -12.82 -10.46
CA ILE A 8 -4.97 -12.51 -9.41
C ILE A 8 -5.20 -11.01 -9.39
N LEU A 9 -4.12 -10.22 -9.35
CA LEU A 9 -4.22 -8.76 -9.28
C LEU A 9 -4.85 -8.17 -10.54
N SER A 10 -4.53 -8.67 -11.74
CA SER A 10 -5.13 -8.18 -12.99
C SER A 10 -6.65 -8.33 -13.07
N ASN A 11 -7.26 -9.19 -12.24
CA ASN A 11 -8.71 -9.37 -12.18
C ASN A 11 -9.40 -8.42 -11.21
N LEU A 12 -8.64 -7.60 -10.48
CA LEU A 12 -9.18 -6.57 -9.60
C LEU A 12 -9.75 -5.41 -10.41
N LYS A 13 -10.59 -4.60 -9.77
CA LYS A 13 -11.05 -3.33 -10.34
C LYS A 13 -9.86 -2.42 -10.67
N ILE A 14 -10.01 -1.56 -11.67
CA ILE A 14 -8.95 -0.68 -12.19
C ILE A 14 -8.37 0.19 -11.07
N ASP A 15 -9.22 0.81 -10.26
CA ASP A 15 -8.83 1.64 -9.12
C ASP A 15 -7.93 0.90 -8.13
N SER A 16 -8.15 -0.40 -7.96
CA SER A 16 -7.41 -1.25 -7.05
C SER A 16 -6.02 -1.57 -7.59
N ASN A 17 -5.89 -1.72 -8.91
CA ASN A 17 -4.59 -1.87 -9.57
C ASN A 17 -3.77 -0.58 -9.45
N GLU A 18 -4.38 0.57 -9.67
CA GLU A 18 -3.73 1.88 -9.51
C GLU A 18 -3.21 2.07 -8.07
N ILE A 19 -4.05 1.76 -7.05
CA ILE A 19 -3.64 1.83 -5.64
C ILE A 19 -2.44 0.90 -5.35
N ILE A 20 -2.46 -0.31 -5.89
CA ILE A 20 -1.37 -1.28 -5.70
C ILE A 20 -0.09 -0.78 -6.36
N GLU A 21 -0.17 -0.21 -7.57
CA GLU A 21 0.97 0.37 -8.27
C GLU A 21 1.57 1.55 -7.50
N SER A 22 0.74 2.47 -7.00
CA SER A 22 1.20 3.57 -6.13
C SER A 22 1.88 3.06 -4.86
N TYR A 23 1.36 1.99 -4.26
CA TYR A 23 2.00 1.36 -3.10
C TYR A 23 3.38 0.76 -3.46
N LEU A 24 3.49 0.09 -4.60
CA LEU A 24 4.75 -0.54 -5.03
C LEU A 24 5.85 0.49 -5.32
N GLN A 25 5.50 1.68 -5.79
CA GLN A 25 6.44 2.78 -6.04
C GLN A 25 7.17 3.24 -4.77
N LEU A 26 6.65 2.96 -3.57
CA LEU A 26 7.30 3.26 -2.30
C LEU A 26 8.50 2.35 -1.98
N TYR A 27 8.77 1.35 -2.83
CA TYR A 27 9.80 0.34 -2.60
C TYR A 27 10.62 0.07 -3.85
N SER A 28 11.82 -0.47 -3.66
CA SER A 28 12.70 -0.88 -4.75
C SER A 28 12.06 -1.99 -5.58
N GLU A 29 12.29 -1.97 -6.90
CA GLU A 29 11.79 -2.98 -7.84
C GLU A 29 12.17 -4.42 -7.44
N SER A 30 13.36 -4.58 -6.86
CA SER A 30 13.86 -5.87 -6.34
C SER A 30 12.96 -6.52 -5.29
N SER A 31 12.10 -5.73 -4.63
CA SER A 31 11.16 -6.18 -3.60
C SER A 31 9.71 -6.32 -4.10
N HIS A 32 9.40 -5.85 -5.32
CA HIS A 32 8.03 -5.81 -5.85
C HIS A 32 7.40 -7.20 -5.93
N ASN A 33 8.16 -8.22 -6.31
CA ASN A 33 7.63 -9.57 -6.42
C ASN A 33 7.13 -10.13 -5.08
N GLN A 34 7.79 -9.76 -3.98
CA GLN A 34 7.40 -10.16 -2.63
C GLN A 34 6.10 -9.45 -2.20
N TYR A 35 6.00 -8.14 -2.48
CA TYR A 35 4.77 -7.38 -2.25
C TYR A 35 3.61 -7.89 -3.09
N ILE A 36 3.79 -8.05 -4.40
CA ILE A 36 2.79 -8.58 -5.33
C ILE A 36 2.29 -9.95 -4.85
N SER A 37 3.19 -10.85 -4.46
CA SER A 37 2.81 -12.17 -3.95
C SER A 37 1.98 -12.07 -2.67
N SER A 38 2.36 -11.17 -1.76
CA SER A 38 1.68 -10.95 -0.49
C SER A 38 0.28 -10.36 -0.69
N ILE A 39 0.16 -9.35 -1.55
CA ILE A 39 -1.11 -8.69 -1.89
C ILE A 39 -2.05 -9.65 -2.60
N ALA A 40 -1.53 -10.43 -3.56
CA ALA A 40 -2.33 -11.44 -4.25
C ALA A 40 -2.90 -12.51 -3.30
N ASP A 41 -2.15 -12.87 -2.26
CA ASP A 41 -2.64 -13.79 -1.22
C ASP A 41 -3.79 -13.18 -0.40
N ILE A 42 -3.75 -11.88 -0.08
CA ILE A 42 -4.86 -11.18 0.58
C ILE A 42 -6.15 -11.33 -0.25
N PHE A 43 -6.09 -11.07 -1.55
CA PHE A 43 -7.26 -11.17 -2.43
C PHE A 43 -7.70 -12.61 -2.69
N ASN A 44 -6.76 -13.55 -2.72
CA ASN A 44 -7.09 -14.97 -2.84
C ASN A 44 -7.85 -15.49 -1.60
N VAL A 45 -7.48 -15.04 -0.40
CA VAL A 45 -8.12 -15.44 0.86
C VAL A 45 -9.45 -14.71 1.07
N SER A 46 -9.47 -13.39 0.92
CA SER A 46 -10.67 -12.56 1.12
C SER A 46 -11.73 -12.75 0.05
N ARG A 47 -11.35 -13.23 -1.15
CA ARG A 47 -12.21 -13.34 -2.34
C ARG A 47 -12.81 -12.01 -2.80
N LYS A 48 -12.18 -10.89 -2.42
CA LYS A 48 -12.59 -9.54 -2.82
C LYS A 48 -11.97 -9.19 -4.17
N ASN A 49 -12.62 -8.29 -4.90
CA ASN A 49 -12.14 -7.79 -6.19
C ASN A 49 -11.78 -6.29 -6.17
N SER A 50 -11.91 -5.64 -5.02
CA SER A 50 -11.52 -4.26 -4.81
C SER A 50 -10.74 -4.10 -3.51
N VAL A 51 -9.72 -3.25 -3.54
CA VAL A 51 -8.96 -2.82 -2.36
C VAL A 51 -9.87 -2.17 -1.33
N ARG A 52 -10.82 -1.33 -1.77
CA ARG A 52 -11.73 -0.58 -0.89
C ARG A 52 -12.70 -1.47 -0.12
N ASP A 53 -12.90 -2.70 -0.58
CA ASP A 53 -13.76 -3.66 0.09
C ASP A 53 -13.02 -4.39 1.22
N LEU A 54 -11.69 -4.26 1.35
CA LEU A 54 -10.92 -4.88 2.43
C LEU A 54 -11.29 -4.29 3.79
N THR A 55 -11.31 -5.15 4.81
CA THR A 55 -11.76 -4.84 6.17
C THR A 55 -10.77 -5.34 7.21
N PHE A 56 -10.98 -4.93 8.46
CA PHE A 56 -10.21 -5.44 9.59
C PHE A 56 -10.32 -6.97 9.75
N ASP A 57 -11.44 -7.57 9.39
CA ASP A 57 -11.60 -9.03 9.49
C ASP A 57 -10.73 -9.79 8.48
N ASP A 58 -10.45 -9.22 7.31
CA ASP A 58 -9.49 -9.79 6.36
C ASP A 58 -8.07 -9.73 6.92
N TYR A 59 -7.75 -8.62 7.60
CA TYR A 59 -6.47 -8.44 8.29
C TYR A 59 -6.33 -9.35 9.53
N ARG A 60 -7.44 -9.66 10.22
CA ARG A 60 -7.45 -10.40 11.49
C ARG A 60 -6.71 -11.73 11.43
N SER A 61 -6.78 -12.43 10.30
CA SER A 61 -6.07 -13.70 10.08
C SER A 61 -4.53 -13.58 10.16
N ILE A 62 -3.99 -12.42 9.81
CA ILE A 62 -2.57 -12.08 9.96
C ILE A 62 -2.29 -11.67 11.40
N TYR A 63 -3.15 -10.81 11.96
CA TYR A 63 -3.05 -10.27 13.31
C TYR A 63 -3.09 -11.33 14.42
N GLN A 64 -3.99 -12.31 14.30
CA GLN A 64 -4.19 -13.34 15.32
C GLN A 64 -2.96 -14.22 15.52
N LYS A 65 -2.16 -14.45 14.48
CA LYS A 65 -0.89 -15.19 14.59
C LYS A 65 0.08 -14.47 15.53
N TYR A 66 0.15 -13.14 15.45
CA TYR A 66 1.04 -12.34 16.29
C TYR A 66 0.61 -12.37 17.76
N ASN A 67 -0.69 -12.40 18.03
CA ASN A 67 -1.22 -12.45 19.39
C ASN A 67 -1.16 -13.85 20.01
N GLN A 68 -0.97 -14.90 19.21
CA GLN A 68 -0.86 -16.30 19.66
C GLN A 68 0.60 -16.76 19.82
N ASP A 69 1.54 -15.84 19.99
CA ASP A 69 2.98 -16.10 20.08
C ASP A 69 3.59 -16.82 18.85
N GLU A 70 2.87 -16.88 17.72
CA GLU A 70 3.46 -17.35 16.47
C GLU A 70 4.39 -16.29 15.89
N LYS A 71 5.57 -16.73 15.45
CA LYS A 71 6.55 -15.82 14.83
C LYS A 71 6.01 -15.26 13.52
N LYS A 72 5.92 -13.94 13.46
CA LYS A 72 5.64 -13.17 12.24
C LYS A 72 6.58 -13.59 11.10
N THR A 73 5.99 -14.03 9.98
CA THR A 73 6.78 -14.34 8.78
C THR A 73 7.07 -13.07 7.98
N ALA A 74 8.05 -13.13 7.08
CA ALA A 74 8.33 -12.02 6.17
C ALA A 74 7.11 -11.65 5.29
N GLN A 75 6.32 -12.66 4.87
CA GLN A 75 5.11 -12.43 4.08
C GLN A 75 4.03 -11.71 4.89
N ASP A 76 3.90 -12.04 6.17
CA ASP A 76 2.95 -11.36 7.05
C ASP A 76 3.32 -9.87 7.23
N SER A 77 4.62 -9.55 7.28
CA SER A 77 5.12 -8.16 7.28
C SER A 77 4.69 -7.38 6.03
N TYR A 78 4.81 -7.98 4.84
CA TYR A 78 4.42 -7.32 3.60
C TYR A 78 2.91 -7.09 3.52
N LYS A 79 2.10 -8.08 3.93
CA LYS A 79 0.64 -7.93 4.00
C LYS A 79 0.23 -6.84 4.97
N GLU A 80 0.78 -6.84 6.17
CA GLU A 80 0.47 -5.85 7.19
C GLU A 80 0.85 -4.44 6.75
N THR A 81 2.01 -4.27 6.11
CA THR A 81 2.44 -2.97 5.61
C THR A 81 1.51 -2.46 4.51
N PHE A 82 0.95 -3.35 3.67
CA PHE A 82 -0.07 -2.97 2.71
C PHE A 82 -1.36 -2.48 3.41
N PHE A 83 -1.89 -3.20 4.40
CA PHE A 83 -3.04 -2.73 5.17
C PHE A 83 -2.80 -1.38 5.87
N LYS A 84 -1.60 -1.16 6.42
CA LYS A 84 -1.20 0.12 7.01
C LYS A 84 -1.21 1.25 5.98
N PHE A 85 -0.74 0.97 4.77
CA PHE A 85 -0.79 1.94 3.68
C PHE A 85 -2.23 2.32 3.33
N LEU A 86 -3.12 1.32 3.21
CA LEU A 86 -4.53 1.57 2.93
C LEU A 86 -5.19 2.39 4.05
N TYR A 87 -4.91 2.04 5.30
CA TYR A 87 -5.43 2.74 6.47
C TYR A 87 -4.91 4.19 6.56
N ALA A 88 -3.62 4.41 6.34
CA ALA A 88 -3.00 5.73 6.39
C ALA A 88 -3.58 6.70 5.34
N ASN A 89 -4.03 6.18 4.19
CA ASN A 89 -4.54 6.96 3.06
C ASN A 89 -6.09 6.94 2.94
N ASP A 90 -6.81 6.53 3.99
CA ASP A 90 -8.29 6.47 3.99
C ASP A 90 -8.89 5.63 2.85
N LEU A 91 -8.18 4.58 2.43
CA LEU A 91 -8.61 3.71 1.33
C LEU A 91 -9.50 2.55 1.81
N ILE A 92 -9.60 2.34 3.12
CA ILE A 92 -10.42 1.31 3.79
C ILE A 92 -11.05 1.87 5.07
N ASP A 93 -12.10 1.21 5.57
CA ASP A 93 -12.73 1.54 6.86
C ASP A 93 -11.72 1.44 8.02
N SER A 94 -11.70 2.46 8.88
CA SER A 94 -10.80 2.58 10.04
C SER A 94 -11.21 1.70 11.23
N LYS A 95 -12.44 1.15 11.21
CA LYS A 95 -12.98 0.33 12.30
C LYS A 95 -12.10 -0.89 12.57
N GLY A 96 -11.63 -1.02 13.81
CA GLY A 96 -10.75 -2.10 14.27
C GLY A 96 -9.25 -1.83 14.05
N PHE A 97 -8.87 -1.10 12.99
CA PHE A 97 -7.48 -0.70 12.79
C PHE A 97 -7.03 0.38 13.77
N SER A 98 -7.93 1.31 14.09
CA SER A 98 -7.70 2.38 15.07
C SER A 98 -7.42 1.86 16.50
N ASP A 99 -7.86 0.65 16.83
CA ASP A 99 -7.58 0.02 18.13
C ASP A 99 -6.13 -0.47 18.26
N ILE A 100 -5.44 -0.70 17.13
CA ILE A 100 -4.10 -1.29 17.10
C ILE A 100 -3.04 -0.37 16.49
N TRP A 101 -3.44 0.64 15.71
CA TRP A 101 -2.54 1.52 14.98
C TRP A 101 -2.91 2.99 15.16
N ILE A 102 -1.89 3.79 15.46
CA ILE A 102 -1.95 5.25 15.40
C ILE A 102 -1.77 5.66 13.92
N LYS A 103 -2.79 6.29 13.34
CA LYS A 103 -2.83 6.58 11.90
C LYS A 103 -1.71 7.54 11.47
N GLU A 104 -1.47 8.56 12.29
CA GLU A 104 -0.48 9.61 12.07
C GLU A 104 0.95 9.07 11.98
N ASP A 105 1.24 7.97 12.69
CA ASP A 105 2.54 7.30 12.61
C ASP A 105 2.76 6.68 11.23
N TRP A 106 1.71 6.07 10.67
CA TRP A 106 1.78 5.45 9.35
C TRP A 106 1.78 6.47 8.22
N ILE A 107 1.01 7.57 8.35
CA ILE A 107 1.10 8.71 7.42
C ILE A 107 2.54 9.22 7.35
N ARG A 108 3.15 9.52 8.51
CA ARG A 108 4.55 9.98 8.57
C ARG A 108 5.54 8.96 7.99
N TYR A 109 5.32 7.68 8.26
CA TYR A 109 6.14 6.60 7.72
C TYR A 109 6.13 6.57 6.19
N PHE A 110 4.94 6.65 5.56
CA PHE A 110 4.82 6.57 4.10
C PHE A 110 5.25 7.86 3.41
N LEU A 111 5.04 9.03 4.02
CA LEU A 111 5.60 10.29 3.51
C LEU A 111 7.13 10.25 3.47
N LYS A 112 7.77 9.70 4.51
CA LYS A 112 9.22 9.50 4.50
C LYS A 112 9.66 8.53 3.40
N LYS A 113 8.95 7.41 3.23
CA LYS A 113 9.23 6.43 2.16
C LYS A 113 9.16 7.03 0.77
N LEU A 114 8.16 7.88 0.51
CA LEU A 114 8.02 8.56 -0.76
C LEU A 114 9.21 9.50 -1.02
N ASN A 115 9.57 10.33 -0.04
CA ASN A 115 10.75 11.20 -0.14
C ASN A 115 12.04 10.39 -0.36
N ASP A 116 12.20 9.24 0.30
CA ASP A 116 13.37 8.38 0.12
C ASP A 116 13.39 7.73 -1.28
N ALA A 117 12.23 7.44 -1.89
CA ALA A 117 12.14 6.92 -3.25
C ALA A 117 12.53 7.98 -4.29
N ASP A 118 12.06 9.21 -4.13
CA ASP A 118 12.39 10.33 -5.03
C ASP A 118 13.88 10.66 -5.01
N ASN A 119 14.49 10.75 -3.82
CA ASN A 119 15.92 11.06 -3.67
C ASN A 119 16.85 9.98 -4.25
N ASN A 120 16.39 8.72 -4.35
CA ASN A 120 17.15 7.64 -5.00
C ASN A 120 16.99 7.63 -6.52
N SER A 121 15.96 8.30 -7.07
CA SER A 121 15.73 8.42 -8.51
C SER A 121 16.65 9.45 -9.19
N ASP A 122 17.23 10.38 -8.42
CA ASP A 122 18.09 11.46 -8.94
C ASP A 122 19.54 11.01 -9.26
N ASN A 123 19.91 9.75 -9.03
CA ASN A 123 21.16 9.19 -9.55
C ASN A 123 21.07 8.75 -11.04
N HIS A 124 19.94 9.00 -11.71
CA HIS A 124 19.75 8.80 -13.15
C HIS A 124 18.97 9.95 -13.81
N LYS A 125 19.51 11.18 -13.82
CA LYS A 125 19.01 12.25 -14.72
C LYS A 125 20.15 13.05 -15.35
N GLU A 126 20.80 12.45 -16.34
CA GLU A 126 21.15 13.21 -17.54
C GLU A 126 20.01 12.99 -18.55
N ASN A 127 19.33 14.07 -18.92
CA ASN A 127 18.40 14.21 -20.06
C ASN A 127 17.00 13.57 -19.95
N ALA A 128 16.00 14.32 -19.44
CA ALA A 128 14.64 14.29 -19.99
C ALA A 128 13.89 15.59 -19.67
N LYS A 129 13.38 16.23 -20.72
CA LYS A 129 12.61 17.47 -20.71
C LYS A 129 11.17 17.23 -20.20
N ASP A 130 10.70 18.21 -19.43
CA ASP A 130 9.32 18.73 -19.33
C ASP A 130 8.18 17.71 -19.61
N ASP A 131 7.75 17.00 -18.55
CA ASP A 131 6.37 16.50 -18.47
C ASP A 131 5.79 16.94 -17.10
N ARG A 132 4.95 17.98 -17.12
CA ARG A 132 4.35 18.60 -15.93
C ARG A 132 3.15 17.82 -15.44
N SER A 133 3.35 16.54 -15.16
CA SER A 133 2.39 15.79 -14.35
C SER A 133 2.66 16.14 -12.89
N LEU A 134 1.67 16.74 -12.22
CA LEU A 134 1.77 17.05 -10.79
C LEU A 134 1.94 15.74 -10.03
N SER A 135 2.96 15.71 -9.17
CA SER A 135 3.18 14.59 -8.25
C SER A 135 2.01 14.46 -7.28
N PHE A 136 1.76 13.25 -6.79
CA PHE A 136 0.70 13.02 -5.79
C PHE A 136 0.89 13.89 -4.53
N SER A 137 2.13 14.19 -4.16
CA SER A 137 2.47 15.14 -3.09
C SER A 137 1.97 16.56 -3.37
N GLU A 138 2.02 17.01 -4.62
CA GLU A 138 1.44 18.29 -5.04
C GLU A 138 -0.08 18.24 -5.05
N ILE A 139 -0.69 17.10 -5.43
CA ILE A 139 -2.14 16.90 -5.35
C ILE A 139 -2.62 16.96 -3.90
N LEU A 140 -1.93 16.29 -2.97
CA LEU A 140 -2.26 16.27 -1.55
C LEU A 140 -2.14 17.68 -0.94
N ARG A 141 -1.10 18.42 -1.31
CA ARG A 141 -0.89 19.80 -0.86
C ARG A 141 -1.94 20.76 -1.41
N ILE A 142 -2.42 20.53 -2.65
CA ILE A 142 -3.53 21.29 -3.22
C ILE A 142 -4.82 21.00 -2.44
N GLN A 143 -5.08 19.75 -2.06
CA GLN A 143 -6.25 19.40 -1.25
C GLN A 143 -6.22 20.05 0.14
N GLU A 144 -5.07 20.05 0.82
CA GLU A 144 -4.92 20.74 2.11
C GLU A 144 -5.14 22.26 2.03
N ILE A 145 -4.83 22.89 0.89
CA ILE A 145 -5.06 24.33 0.67
C ILE A 145 -6.53 24.61 0.34
N LEU A 146 -7.18 23.76 -0.47
CA LEU A 146 -8.59 23.91 -0.84
C LEU A 146 -9.54 23.68 0.34
N ASP A 147 -9.16 22.82 1.30
CA ASP A 147 -9.95 22.55 2.51
C ASP A 147 -9.80 23.65 3.59
N GLN A 148 -8.99 24.69 3.35
CA GLN A 148 -8.77 25.82 4.25
C GLN A 148 -9.47 27.13 3.82
N GLU A 149 -10.23 27.12 2.72
CA GLU A 149 -11.15 28.20 2.31
C GLU A 149 -12.60 27.90 2.67
#